data_AF-A0A0K8SMG6-F1
#
_entry.id   AF-A0A0K8SMG6-F1
#
_cell.length_a   1.000
_cell.length_b   1.000
_cell.length_c   1.000
_cell.angle_alpha   90.00
_cell.angle_beta   90.00
_cell.angle_gamma   90.00
#
_symmetry.space_group_name_H-M   'P 1'
#
loop_
_entity.id
_entity.type
_entity.pdbx_description
1 polymer ?
#
loop_
_entity_poly.entity_id
_entity_poly.type
_entity_poly.pdbx_seq_one_letter_code
_entity_poly.pdbx_strand_id
1 'polypeptide(L)'
;FSAFNNMFTSATSTIIFLFAVALTRGQMDEDPECRPLQPPGKAGDCCATPKLLDEGGMPDIIKKCHEEAGLKRPSGPPGSGTPPTAEEMAAHRRAHECVSECIFKNNNFIKSDGEFDRDAIKATVTKMFTGDWATVALKTTEKCLASAKSEVDASAKCKSGADQVVRCFSRSLFLDCPASAWTESTECAAEKARLTKCPNSMPPPSHHKH
;
A
#
# COMPACT_ATOMS: atom_id res chain seq x y z
N PHE A 1 28.83 78.42 -27.05
CA PHE A 1 27.72 77.47 -26.97
C PHE A 1 27.85 76.73 -25.65
N SER A 2 27.11 77.20 -24.64
CA SER A 2 27.12 76.67 -23.28
C SER A 2 26.26 75.42 -23.23
N ALA A 3 26.80 74.32 -22.70
CA ALA A 3 26.13 73.03 -22.62
C ALA A 3 25.04 73.05 -21.55
N PHE A 4 23.94 72.37 -21.88
CA PHE A 4 22.67 72.32 -21.17
C PHE A 4 22.75 71.57 -19.83
N ASN A 5 21.97 72.10 -18.90
CA ASN A 5 21.60 71.60 -17.59
C ASN A 5 20.63 70.40 -17.65
N ASN A 6 20.66 69.59 -16.58
CA ASN A 6 19.56 68.83 -15.96
C ASN A 6 18.95 67.69 -16.82
N MET A 7 18.50 66.55 -16.29
CA MET A 7 17.82 66.29 -15.03
C MET A 7 17.83 64.77 -14.81
N PHE A 8 18.15 64.32 -13.59
CA PHE A 8 18.02 62.93 -13.17
C PHE A 8 16.52 62.58 -13.10
N THR A 9 16.06 61.68 -13.96
CA THR A 9 14.69 61.15 -13.89
C THR A 9 14.73 59.68 -13.52
N SER A 10 14.18 59.43 -12.34
CA SER A 10 13.86 58.16 -11.71
C SER A 10 13.34 57.09 -12.68
N ALA A 11 14.01 55.93 -12.73
CA ALA A 11 13.44 54.70 -13.25
C ALA A 11 13.34 53.70 -12.09
N THR A 12 12.11 53.52 -11.62
CA THR A 12 11.71 52.61 -10.56
C THR A 12 12.05 51.16 -10.92
N SER A 13 13.02 50.58 -10.21
CA SER A 13 13.32 49.14 -10.26
C SER A 13 12.14 48.35 -9.72
N THR A 14 11.33 47.79 -10.62
CA THR A 14 10.27 46.84 -10.26
C THR A 14 10.92 45.49 -10.00
N ILE A 15 11.24 45.20 -8.73
CA ILE A 15 11.70 43.86 -8.31
C ILE A 15 10.46 42.96 -8.32
N ILE A 16 10.27 42.24 -9.43
CA ILE A 16 9.30 41.15 -9.51
C ILE A 16 9.86 40.00 -8.68
N PHE A 17 9.42 39.90 -7.42
CA PHE A 17 9.60 38.69 -6.62
C PHE A 17 8.72 37.59 -7.24
N LEU A 18 9.26 36.89 -8.24
CA LEU A 18 8.79 35.55 -8.58
C LEU A 18 9.14 34.68 -7.38
N PHE A 19 8.21 34.58 -6.43
CA PHE A 19 8.16 33.46 -5.49
C PHE A 19 7.94 32.20 -6.33
N ALA A 20 9.03 31.66 -6.87
CA ALA A 20 9.08 30.27 -7.22
C ALA A 20 8.83 29.52 -5.92
N VAL A 21 7.58 29.14 -5.69
CA VAL A 21 7.24 28.06 -4.77
C VAL A 21 7.94 26.85 -5.38
N ALA A 22 9.19 26.64 -4.96
CA ALA A 22 9.87 25.38 -5.13
C ALA A 22 9.06 24.37 -4.33
N LEU A 23 8.06 23.77 -4.98
CA LEU A 23 7.43 22.54 -4.53
C LEU A 23 8.56 21.51 -4.49
N THR A 24 9.17 21.40 -3.32
CA THR A 24 10.19 20.41 -3.03
C THR A 24 9.55 19.04 -3.17
N ARG A 25 9.98 18.35 -4.24
CA ARG A 25 9.99 16.89 -4.45
C ARG A 25 9.43 16.09 -3.26
N GLY A 26 8.23 15.52 -3.41
CA GLY A 26 7.68 14.61 -2.40
C GLY A 26 6.19 14.27 -2.54
N GLN A 27 5.44 15.02 -3.35
CA GLN A 27 4.13 14.55 -3.79
C GLN A 27 4.38 13.40 -4.76
N MET A 28 4.16 12.17 -4.30
CA MET A 28 3.71 11.15 -5.25
C MET A 28 2.41 11.72 -5.82
N ASP A 29 2.48 12.28 -7.03
CA ASP A 29 1.33 12.43 -7.90
C ASP A 29 0.77 11.01 -8.10
N GLU A 30 -0.08 10.55 -7.17
CA GLU A 30 -1.01 9.50 -7.52
C GLU A 30 -1.93 10.10 -8.58
N ASP A 31 -1.74 9.64 -9.82
CA ASP A 31 -2.66 9.82 -10.93
C ASP A 31 -4.09 9.77 -10.36
N PRO A 32 -4.92 10.83 -10.54
CA PRO A 32 -6.27 10.86 -10.02
C PRO A 32 -7.08 9.60 -10.34
N GLU A 33 -6.80 8.95 -11.47
CA GLU A 33 -7.44 7.71 -11.89
C GLU A 33 -7.02 6.47 -11.07
N CYS A 34 -5.91 6.55 -10.35
CA CYS A 34 -5.40 5.49 -9.46
C CYS A 34 -5.91 5.59 -8.02
N ARG A 35 -6.72 6.58 -7.69
CA ARG A 35 -7.33 6.71 -6.36
C ARG A 35 -8.45 5.68 -6.18
N PRO A 36 -8.70 5.17 -4.96
CA PRO A 36 -9.82 4.28 -4.70
C PRO A 36 -11.15 4.88 -5.19
N LEU A 37 -11.96 4.09 -5.91
CA LEU A 37 -13.22 4.55 -6.50
C LEU A 37 -14.31 4.81 -5.47
N GLN A 38 -14.21 4.15 -4.31
CA GLN A 38 -15.22 4.16 -3.26
C GLN A 38 -14.58 4.53 -1.92
N PRO A 39 -15.32 5.24 -1.04
CA PRO A 39 -14.88 5.48 0.32
C PRO A 39 -14.62 4.16 1.06
N PRO A 40 -13.71 4.15 2.06
CA PRO A 40 -13.54 3.01 2.96
C PRO A 40 -14.90 2.59 3.54
N GLY A 41 -15.21 1.28 3.52
CA GLY A 41 -16.52 0.78 4.02
C GLY A 41 -17.54 0.42 2.94
N LYS A 42 -17.39 0.87 1.69
CA LYS A 42 -18.36 0.62 0.60
C LYS A 42 -17.85 -0.27 -0.54
N ALA A 43 -16.57 -0.67 -0.48
CA ALA A 43 -15.81 -1.13 -1.64
C ALA A 43 -15.44 -2.63 -1.64
N GLY A 44 -15.74 -3.37 -0.56
CA GLY A 44 -14.98 -4.58 -0.20
C GLY A 44 -15.49 -5.93 -0.72
N ASP A 45 -16.59 -6.00 -1.46
CA ASP A 45 -17.30 -7.28 -1.68
C ASP A 45 -17.14 -7.85 -3.12
N CYS A 46 -16.14 -7.39 -3.87
CA CYS A 46 -15.92 -7.85 -5.25
C CYS A 46 -15.32 -9.25 -5.38
N CYS A 47 -14.51 -9.65 -4.41
CA CYS A 47 -13.85 -10.95 -4.41
C CYS A 47 -13.91 -11.56 -3.01
N ALA A 48 -14.64 -12.66 -2.88
CA ALA A 48 -14.76 -13.40 -1.63
C ALA A 48 -13.50 -14.24 -1.40
N THR A 49 -12.51 -13.66 -0.72
CA THR A 49 -11.30 -14.37 -0.32
C THR A 49 -11.56 -15.28 0.88
N PRO A 50 -10.87 -16.43 0.97
CA PRO A 50 -10.85 -17.23 2.20
C PRO A 50 -10.37 -16.38 3.38
N LYS A 51 -10.98 -16.56 4.55
CA LYS A 51 -10.68 -15.79 5.77
C LYS A 51 -9.32 -16.17 6.34
N LEU A 52 -8.26 -15.57 5.80
CA LEU A 52 -6.87 -15.90 6.16
C LEU A 52 -6.47 -15.36 7.54
N LEU A 53 -7.02 -14.20 7.92
CA LEU A 53 -6.57 -13.42 9.07
C LEU A 53 -7.53 -13.50 10.27
N ASP A 54 -8.72 -14.05 10.08
CA ASP A 54 -9.79 -14.05 11.08
C ASP A 54 -9.85 -15.36 11.89
N GLU A 55 -9.05 -16.36 11.53
CA GLU A 55 -9.09 -17.69 12.15
C GLU A 55 -7.79 -18.02 12.91
N GLY A 56 -7.92 -18.82 13.96
CA GLY A 56 -6.80 -19.26 14.81
C GLY A 56 -6.20 -18.13 15.67
N GLY A 57 -4.91 -18.25 16.00
CA GLY A 57 -4.16 -17.27 16.80
C GLY A 57 -3.69 -16.03 16.02
N MET A 58 -4.10 -15.87 14.76
CA MET A 58 -3.66 -14.77 13.91
C MET A 58 -4.09 -13.38 14.41
N PRO A 59 -5.32 -13.17 14.95
CA PRO A 59 -5.72 -11.87 15.50
C PRO A 59 -4.81 -11.38 16.63
N ASP A 60 -4.37 -12.28 17.51
CA ASP A 60 -3.47 -11.94 18.62
C ASP A 60 -2.07 -11.59 18.11
N ILE A 61 -1.57 -12.33 17.10
CA ILE A 61 -0.29 -12.03 16.44
C ILE A 61 -0.36 -10.66 15.75
N ILE A 62 -1.43 -10.38 15.00
CA ILE A 62 -1.63 -9.09 14.33
C ILE A 62 -1.64 -7.95 15.35
N LYS A 63 -2.40 -8.10 16.44
CA LYS A 63 -2.48 -7.09 17.50
C LYS A 63 -1.10 -6.81 18.10
N LYS A 64 -0.38 -7.87 18.49
CA LYS A 64 0.99 -7.76 19.01
C LYS A 64 1.90 -7.03 18.03
N CYS A 65 1.89 -7.42 16.76
CA CYS A 65 2.75 -6.81 15.74
C CYS A 65 2.39 -5.33 15.45
N HIS A 66 1.10 -4.96 15.52
CA HIS A 66 0.67 -3.57 15.42
C HIS A 66 1.22 -2.72 16.57
N GLU A 67 1.14 -3.24 17.81
CA GLU A 67 1.65 -2.59 19.01
C GLU A 67 3.18 -2.41 18.93
N GLU A 68 3.91 -3.47 18.56
CA GLU A 68 5.38 -3.44 18.41
C GLU A 68 5.84 -2.48 17.30
N ALA A 69 5.10 -2.39 16.20
CA ALA A 69 5.41 -1.48 15.09
C ALA A 69 4.99 -0.02 15.37
N GLY A 70 4.25 0.23 16.45
CA GLY A 70 3.69 1.55 16.75
C GLY A 70 2.65 2.02 15.74
N LEU A 71 1.95 1.10 15.07
CA LEU A 71 0.93 1.42 14.08
C LEU A 71 -0.28 2.04 14.80
N LYS A 72 -0.41 3.36 14.71
CA LYS A 72 -1.54 4.09 15.28
C LYS A 72 -2.72 4.06 14.32
N ARG A 73 -3.92 3.76 14.83
CA ARG A 73 -5.15 4.01 14.07
C ARG A 73 -5.27 5.50 13.79
N PRO A 74 -5.68 5.92 12.58
CA PRO A 74 -6.03 7.31 12.32
C PRO A 74 -7.07 7.79 13.33
N SER A 75 -6.84 8.96 13.92
CA SER A 75 -7.78 9.57 14.86
C SER A 75 -8.98 10.16 14.11
N GLY A 76 -10.20 9.79 14.54
CA GLY A 76 -11.45 10.38 14.05
C GLY A 76 -12.19 9.56 12.98
N PRO A 77 -13.48 9.87 12.71
CA PRO A 77 -14.24 9.22 11.65
C PRO A 77 -13.57 9.38 10.26
N PRO A 78 -13.73 8.41 9.34
CA PRO A 78 -13.21 8.52 7.98
C PRO A 78 -13.65 9.83 7.33
N GLY A 79 -12.69 10.69 6.96
CA GLY A 79 -12.97 11.97 6.30
C GLY A 79 -13.23 13.18 7.20
N SER A 80 -13.13 13.07 8.53
CA SER A 80 -13.31 14.20 9.45
C SER A 80 -12.01 14.88 9.92
N GLY A 81 -10.85 14.40 9.47
CA GLY A 81 -9.54 14.89 9.88
C GLY A 81 -8.83 15.68 8.78
N THR A 82 -7.87 16.50 9.18
CA THR A 82 -6.87 17.06 8.26
C THR A 82 -6.21 15.91 7.50
N PRO A 83 -6.00 16.01 6.18
CA PRO A 83 -5.25 15.00 5.44
C PRO A 83 -3.89 14.75 6.11
N PRO A 84 -3.45 13.49 6.24
CA PRO A 84 -2.17 13.18 6.86
C PRO A 84 -1.05 13.84 6.05
N THR A 85 -0.04 14.35 6.76
CA THR A 85 1.17 14.88 6.16
C THR A 85 1.95 13.77 5.45
N ALA A 86 2.84 14.15 4.53
CA ALA A 86 3.72 13.21 3.84
C ALA A 86 4.60 12.41 4.84
N GLU A 87 5.00 13.04 5.94
CA GLU A 87 5.76 12.40 7.01
C GLU A 87 4.93 11.36 7.76
N GLU A 88 3.68 11.68 8.12
CA GLU A 88 2.76 10.74 8.76
C GLU A 88 2.45 9.56 7.84
N MET A 89 2.22 9.79 6.54
CA MET A 89 2.04 8.73 5.56
C MET A 89 3.27 7.83 5.44
N ALA A 90 4.48 8.42 5.42
CA ALA A 90 5.72 7.66 5.36
C ALA A 90 5.95 6.85 6.65
N ALA A 91 5.66 7.42 7.82
CA ALA A 91 5.72 6.72 9.10
C ALA A 91 4.73 5.55 9.14
N HIS A 92 3.50 5.76 8.66
CA HIS A 92 2.47 4.74 8.56
C HIS A 92 2.90 3.58 7.63
N ARG A 93 3.48 3.88 6.46
CA ARG A 93 4.04 2.85 5.56
C ARG A 93 5.14 2.03 6.24
N ARG A 94 6.10 2.69 6.90
CA ARG A 94 7.19 1.98 7.62
C ARG A 94 6.66 1.10 8.76
N ALA A 95 5.61 1.55 9.45
CA ALA A 95 4.97 0.74 10.48
C ALA A 95 4.34 -0.52 9.87
N HIS A 96 3.62 -0.42 8.75
CA HIS A 96 3.09 -1.58 8.03
C HIS A 96 4.18 -2.56 7.59
N GLU A 97 5.31 -2.06 7.06
CA GLU A 97 6.43 -2.91 6.68
C GLU A 97 6.90 -3.80 7.85
N CYS A 98 6.96 -3.21 9.04
CA CYS A 98 7.38 -3.90 10.25
C CYS A 98 6.30 -4.82 10.84
N VAL A 99 5.03 -4.49 10.69
CA VAL A 99 3.93 -5.40 11.02
C VAL A 99 4.04 -6.68 10.21
N SER A 100 4.18 -6.56 8.88
CA SER A 100 4.29 -7.70 7.97
C SER A 100 5.49 -8.60 8.32
N GLU A 101 6.65 -8.00 8.59
CA GLU A 101 7.85 -8.74 9.03
C GLU A 101 7.65 -9.45 10.38
N CYS A 102 7.01 -8.78 11.34
CA CYS A 102 6.69 -9.38 12.64
C CYS A 102 5.76 -10.58 12.50
N ILE A 103 4.71 -10.49 11.67
CA ILE A 103 3.78 -11.61 11.43
C ILE A 103 4.53 -12.79 10.81
N PHE A 104 5.38 -12.56 9.81
CA PHE A 104 6.17 -13.62 9.17
C PHE A 104 7.12 -14.30 10.15
N LYS A 105 7.78 -13.53 11.03
CA LYS A 105 8.65 -14.08 12.08
C LYS A 105 7.88 -14.94 13.09
N ASN A 106 6.72 -14.47 13.57
CA ASN A 106 5.91 -15.24 14.53
C ASN A 106 5.34 -16.55 13.93
N ASN A 107 5.20 -16.62 12.61
CA ASN A 107 4.76 -17.82 11.90
C ASN A 107 5.91 -18.69 11.36
N ASN A 108 7.17 -18.39 11.70
CA ASN A 108 8.37 -19.08 11.21
C ASN A 108 8.50 -19.09 9.66
N PHE A 109 7.99 -18.05 8.99
CA PHE A 109 8.11 -17.88 7.54
C PHE A 109 9.42 -17.20 7.13
N ILE A 110 10.21 -16.75 8.09
CA ILE A 110 11.55 -16.20 7.88
C ILE A 110 12.51 -17.07 8.69
N LYS A 111 13.51 -17.63 8.00
CA LYS A 111 14.58 -18.44 8.59
C LYS A 111 15.57 -17.55 9.34
N SER A 112 16.48 -18.18 10.10
CA SER A 112 17.52 -17.48 10.87
C SER A 112 18.50 -16.67 10.01
N ASP A 113 18.66 -17.04 8.75
CA ASP A 113 19.48 -16.33 7.75
C ASP A 113 18.76 -15.08 7.16
N GLY A 114 17.51 -14.81 7.56
CA GLY A 114 16.69 -13.73 7.02
C GLY A 114 16.09 -14.03 5.64
N GLU A 115 16.24 -15.25 5.12
CA GLU A 115 15.54 -15.72 3.93
C GLU A 115 14.16 -16.26 4.26
N PHE A 116 13.24 -16.18 3.28
CA PHE A 116 11.92 -16.79 3.45
C PHE A 116 12.04 -18.31 3.51
N ASP A 117 11.30 -18.91 4.45
CA ASP A 117 11.01 -20.33 4.44
C ASP A 117 9.90 -20.60 3.42
N ARG A 118 10.31 -20.79 2.16
CA ARG A 118 9.39 -20.99 1.04
C ARG A 118 8.51 -22.22 1.23
N ASP A 119 9.03 -23.27 1.86
CA ASP A 119 8.30 -24.51 2.06
C ASP A 119 7.25 -24.36 3.16
N ALA A 120 7.59 -23.71 4.28
CA ALA A 120 6.63 -23.40 5.34
C ALA A 120 5.50 -22.48 4.83
N ILE A 121 5.83 -21.47 4.02
CA ILE A 121 4.83 -20.58 3.41
C ILE A 121 3.93 -21.36 2.46
N LYS A 122 4.48 -22.15 1.53
CA LYS A 122 3.68 -22.96 0.59
C LYS A 122 2.80 -23.98 1.29
N ALA A 123 3.29 -24.63 2.34
CA ALA A 123 2.51 -25.56 3.15
C ALA A 123 1.31 -24.86 3.80
N THR A 124 1.53 -23.67 4.36
CA THR A 124 0.46 -22.87 4.96
C THR A 124 -0.56 -22.44 3.91
N VAL A 125 -0.11 -21.96 2.75
CA VAL A 125 -0.99 -21.57 1.63
C VAL A 125 -1.83 -22.75 1.15
N THR A 126 -1.23 -23.92 0.98
CA THR A 126 -1.94 -25.15 0.55
C THR A 126 -3.02 -25.58 1.56
N LYS A 127 -2.76 -25.37 2.86
CA LYS A 127 -3.73 -25.66 3.91
C LYS A 127 -4.92 -24.69 3.88
N MET A 128 -4.68 -23.41 3.57
CA MET A 128 -5.69 -22.35 3.67
C MET A 128 -6.51 -22.18 2.39
N PHE A 129 -5.91 -22.40 1.22
CA PHE A 129 -6.57 -22.19 -0.06
C PHE A 129 -6.90 -23.53 -0.72
N THR A 130 -8.19 -23.80 -0.87
CA THR A 130 -8.72 -25.04 -1.43
C THR A 130 -9.65 -24.76 -2.62
N GLY A 131 -10.06 -25.80 -3.34
CA GLY A 131 -10.93 -25.66 -4.52
C GLY A 131 -10.31 -24.76 -5.58
N ASP A 132 -11.12 -23.88 -6.17
CA ASP A 132 -10.71 -22.97 -7.25
C ASP A 132 -9.58 -22.01 -6.85
N TRP A 133 -9.39 -21.77 -5.55
CA TRP A 133 -8.33 -20.90 -5.05
C TRP A 133 -6.97 -21.57 -4.96
N ALA A 134 -6.89 -22.90 -4.89
CA ALA A 134 -5.65 -23.61 -4.57
C ALA A 134 -4.52 -23.27 -5.56
N THR A 135 -4.81 -23.37 -6.87
CA THR A 135 -3.83 -23.06 -7.93
C THR A 135 -3.49 -21.58 -7.98
N VAL A 136 -4.48 -20.70 -7.82
CA VAL A 136 -4.30 -19.24 -7.85
C VAL A 136 -3.37 -18.79 -6.72
N ALA A 137 -3.63 -19.26 -5.50
CA ALA A 137 -2.86 -18.88 -4.33
C ALA A 137 -1.40 -19.37 -4.42
N LEU A 138 -1.17 -20.65 -4.80
CA LEU A 138 0.18 -21.19 -4.93
C LEU A 138 1.01 -20.45 -5.99
N LYS A 139 0.44 -20.24 -7.18
CA LYS A 139 1.12 -19.48 -8.26
C LYS A 139 1.45 -18.06 -7.82
N THR A 140 0.51 -17.43 -7.11
CA THR A 140 0.70 -16.08 -6.58
C THR A 140 1.81 -16.04 -5.53
N THR A 141 1.83 -16.98 -4.59
CA THR A 141 2.88 -17.09 -3.58
C THR A 141 4.26 -17.21 -4.22
N GLU A 142 4.42 -18.07 -5.22
CA GLU A 142 5.70 -18.26 -5.91
C GLU A 142 6.18 -16.97 -6.60
N LYS A 143 5.26 -16.32 -7.33
CA LYS A 143 5.52 -15.03 -8.00
C LYS A 143 5.97 -13.97 -6.99
N CYS A 144 5.22 -13.79 -5.90
CA CYS A 144 5.49 -12.73 -4.93
C CYS A 144 6.76 -12.97 -4.12
N LEU A 145 7.06 -14.23 -3.76
CA LEU A 145 8.33 -14.56 -3.10
C LEU A 145 9.54 -14.36 -4.01
N ALA A 146 9.38 -14.44 -5.32
CA ALA A 146 10.47 -14.22 -6.27
C ALA A 146 10.89 -12.74 -6.38
N SER A 147 9.95 -11.80 -6.26
CA SER A 147 10.24 -10.37 -6.45
C SER A 147 10.34 -9.56 -5.15
N ALA A 148 9.80 -10.07 -4.03
CA ALA A 148 9.66 -9.31 -2.80
C ALA A 148 10.95 -8.65 -2.29
N LYS A 149 12.08 -9.37 -2.27
CA LYS A 149 13.34 -8.81 -1.76
C LYS A 149 13.91 -7.70 -2.65
N SER A 150 13.76 -7.79 -3.97
CA SER A 150 14.21 -6.75 -4.89
C SER A 150 13.35 -5.49 -4.84
N GLU A 151 12.12 -5.59 -4.33
CA GLU A 151 11.17 -4.49 -4.20
C GLU A 151 11.27 -3.77 -2.84
N VAL A 152 12.15 -4.22 -1.94
CA VAL A 152 12.38 -3.56 -0.65
C VAL A 152 13.08 -2.22 -0.89
N ASP A 153 12.44 -1.14 -0.45
CA ASP A 153 13.04 0.19 -0.53
C ASP A 153 14.34 0.27 0.30
N ALA A 154 15.36 0.94 -0.24
CA ALA A 154 16.65 1.08 0.43
C ALA A 154 16.55 1.80 1.79
N SER A 155 15.54 2.63 2.00
CA SER A 155 15.23 3.34 3.25
C SER A 155 14.21 2.62 4.15
N ALA A 156 13.64 1.48 3.72
CA ALA A 156 12.71 0.70 4.53
C ALA A 156 13.30 0.32 5.89
N LYS A 157 12.52 0.39 6.97
CA LYS A 157 12.99 0.06 8.33
C LYS A 157 13.10 -1.45 8.51
N CYS A 158 12.11 -2.18 8.01
CA CYS A 158 12.04 -3.63 8.06
C CYS A 158 12.36 -4.18 6.66
N LYS A 159 13.34 -5.09 6.60
CA LYS A 159 14.08 -5.42 5.37
C LYS A 159 13.81 -6.84 4.84
N SER A 160 13.01 -7.63 5.55
CA SER A 160 12.72 -9.01 5.15
C SER A 160 12.07 -9.14 3.77
N GLY A 161 11.35 -8.12 3.30
CA GLY A 161 10.50 -8.21 2.11
C GLY A 161 9.08 -8.70 2.41
N ALA A 162 8.73 -8.96 3.68
CA ALA A 162 7.45 -9.54 4.05
C ALA A 162 6.26 -8.67 3.59
N ASP A 163 6.39 -7.35 3.67
CA ASP A 163 5.35 -6.43 3.21
C ASP A 163 5.14 -6.48 1.70
N GLN A 164 6.24 -6.59 0.94
CA GLN A 164 6.20 -6.76 -0.50
C GLN A 164 5.48 -8.07 -0.87
N VAL A 165 5.74 -9.16 -0.13
CA VAL A 165 4.98 -10.42 -0.30
C VAL A 165 3.50 -10.20 -0.04
N VAL A 166 3.11 -9.60 1.09
CA VAL A 166 1.71 -9.37 1.46
C VAL A 166 0.99 -8.51 0.41
N ARG A 167 1.60 -7.39 0.01
CA ARG A 167 1.02 -6.47 -0.98
C ARG A 167 0.87 -7.14 -2.36
N CYS A 168 1.91 -7.82 -2.82
CA CYS A 168 1.86 -8.57 -4.08
C CYS A 168 0.78 -9.67 -4.04
N PHE A 169 0.71 -10.40 -2.93
CA PHE A 169 -0.21 -11.52 -2.76
C PHE A 169 -1.66 -11.06 -2.74
N SER A 170 -2.01 -10.10 -1.88
CA SER A 170 -3.37 -9.55 -1.80
C SER A 170 -3.84 -8.95 -3.12
N ARG A 171 -2.96 -8.22 -3.81
CA ARG A 171 -3.28 -7.62 -5.11
C ARG A 171 -3.47 -8.67 -6.20
N SER A 172 -2.58 -9.65 -6.28
CA SER A 172 -2.66 -10.70 -7.31
C SER A 172 -3.86 -11.61 -7.08
N LEU A 173 -4.18 -11.97 -5.82
CA LEU A 173 -5.40 -12.73 -5.51
C LEU A 173 -6.68 -12.02 -5.98
N PHE A 174 -6.74 -10.70 -5.83
CA PHE A 174 -7.90 -9.94 -6.30
C PHE A 174 -7.98 -9.92 -7.84
N LEU A 175 -6.87 -9.69 -8.53
CA LEU A 175 -6.83 -9.64 -9.99
C LEU A 175 -7.12 -11.02 -10.62
N ASP A 176 -6.64 -12.08 -9.99
CA ASP A 176 -6.80 -13.46 -10.42
C ASP A 176 -7.96 -14.17 -9.68
N CYS A 177 -8.89 -13.40 -9.09
CA CYS A 177 -10.04 -13.93 -8.35
C CYS A 177 -10.84 -14.91 -9.22
N PRO A 178 -11.05 -16.16 -8.76
CA PRO A 178 -11.86 -17.14 -9.49
C PRO A 178 -13.28 -16.65 -9.73
N ALA A 179 -13.86 -17.03 -10.87
CA ALA A 179 -15.23 -16.64 -11.23
C ALA A 179 -16.26 -17.10 -10.18
N SER A 180 -16.01 -18.22 -9.49
CA SER A 180 -16.86 -18.73 -8.40
C SER A 180 -16.84 -17.86 -7.14
N ALA A 181 -15.83 -17.00 -6.98
CA ALA A 181 -15.68 -16.11 -5.84
C ALA A 181 -15.82 -14.62 -6.22
N TRP A 182 -16.07 -14.33 -7.50
CA TRP A 182 -16.15 -12.97 -8.04
C TRP A 182 -17.60 -12.48 -8.10
N THR A 183 -17.83 -11.25 -7.65
CA THR A 183 -19.12 -10.57 -7.78
C THR A 183 -19.17 -9.83 -9.11
N GLU A 184 -20.06 -10.27 -10.01
CA GLU A 184 -20.28 -9.59 -11.30
C GLU A 184 -21.06 -8.28 -11.10
N SER A 185 -20.37 -7.15 -11.22
CA SER A 185 -20.99 -5.83 -11.24
C SER A 185 -20.12 -4.81 -11.98
N THR A 186 -20.72 -3.69 -12.40
CA THR A 186 -20.00 -2.57 -13.04
C THR A 186 -18.92 -2.00 -12.12
N GLU A 187 -19.20 -1.91 -10.82
CA GLU A 187 -18.27 -1.42 -9.81
C GLU A 187 -17.05 -2.33 -9.67
N CYS A 188 -17.27 -3.65 -9.61
CA CYS A 188 -16.18 -4.61 -9.48
C CYS A 188 -15.33 -4.70 -10.76
N ALA A 189 -15.95 -4.61 -11.93
CA ALA A 189 -15.23 -4.50 -13.20
C ALA A 189 -14.37 -3.23 -13.27
N ALA A 190 -14.92 -2.08 -12.84
CA ALA A 190 -14.19 -0.81 -12.79
C ALA A 190 -13.01 -0.86 -11.81
N GLU A 191 -13.19 -1.49 -10.65
CA GLU A 191 -12.13 -1.66 -9.66
C GLU A 191 -11.01 -2.57 -10.17
N LYS A 192 -11.36 -3.70 -10.81
CA LYS A 192 -10.37 -4.58 -11.46
C LYS A 192 -9.61 -3.85 -12.57
N ALA A 193 -10.30 -3.03 -13.37
CA ALA A 193 -9.68 -2.21 -14.42
C ALA A 193 -8.72 -1.16 -13.83
N ARG A 194 -9.14 -0.46 -12.77
CA ARG A 194 -8.29 0.51 -12.05
C ARG A 194 -7.03 -0.16 -11.53
N LEU A 195 -7.17 -1.30 -10.83
CA LEU A 195 -6.02 -2.03 -10.32
C LEU A 195 -5.13 -2.46 -11.47
N THR A 196 -5.66 -3.03 -12.55
CA THR A 196 -4.86 -3.42 -13.73
C THR A 196 -4.04 -2.25 -14.29
N LYS A 197 -4.63 -1.05 -14.36
CA LYS A 197 -3.96 0.17 -14.82
C LYS A 197 -2.92 0.70 -13.82
N CYS A 198 -3.18 0.55 -12.53
CA CYS A 198 -2.41 1.19 -11.47
C CYS A 198 -1.63 0.15 -10.63
N PRO A 199 -0.35 -0.13 -10.96
CA PRO A 199 0.41 -1.24 -10.37
C PRO A 199 0.67 -1.10 -8.86
N ASN A 200 0.70 0.13 -8.34
CA ASN A 200 0.96 0.41 -6.93
C ASN A 200 -0.31 0.49 -6.07
N SER A 201 -1.49 0.53 -6.70
CA SER A 201 -2.76 0.61 -6.00
C SER A 201 -3.11 -0.74 -5.36
N MET A 202 -3.65 -0.69 -4.15
CA MET A 202 -4.15 -1.87 -3.45
C MET A 202 -5.65 -2.05 -3.69
N PRO A 203 -6.13 -3.31 -3.75
CA PRO A 203 -7.57 -3.58 -3.70
C PRO A 203 -8.15 -3.05 -2.38
N PRO A 204 -9.44 -2.69 -2.36
CA PRO A 204 -10.13 -2.32 -1.14
C PRO A 204 -10.09 -3.49 -0.14
N PRO A 205 -9.96 -3.21 1.17
CA PRO A 205 -10.05 -4.26 2.18
C PRO A 205 -11.41 -4.94 2.12
N SER A 206 -11.42 -6.27 2.25
CA SER A 206 -12.65 -7.06 2.33
C SER A 206 -13.44 -6.68 3.58
N HIS A 207 -14.73 -6.38 3.44
CA HIS A 207 -15.60 -6.19 4.61
C HIS A 207 -16.10 -7.55 5.05
N HIS A 208 -15.50 -8.10 6.10
CA HIS A 208 -16.08 -9.26 6.76
C HIS A 208 -17.33 -8.80 7.50
N LYS A 209 -18.52 -9.14 6.99
CA LYS A 209 -19.76 -9.06 7.77
C LYS A 209 -19.60 -10.02 8.96
N HIS A 210 -19.47 -9.47 10.16
CA HIS A 210 -19.55 -10.20 11.42
C HIS A 210 -20.97 -10.69 11.65
#